data_AF-A0A962EVR0-F1
#
_entry.id   AF-A0A962EVR0-F1
#
_cell.length_a   1.000
_cell.length_b   1.000
_cell.length_c   1.000
_cell.angle_alpha   90.00
_cell.angle_beta   90.00
_cell.angle_gamma   90.00
#
_symmetry.space_group_name_H-M   'P 1'
#
loop_
_entity.id
_entity.type
_entity.pdbx_description
1 polymer ?
#
loop_
_entity_poly.entity_id
_entity_poly.type
_entity_poly.pdbx_seq_one_letter_code
_entity_poly.pdbx_strand_id
1 'polypeptide(L)'
;MSSLAADLRLRCPELADFLEDVCAQRFNFEGAHPNEHSYYSHRHLWALEWWADRHAWIDLDYRVAFVDEIFTRWKGRLKGQPPYRASGFRMYLYEDLAPTVSVVAETGECPYDGALTFVPSTRDVLRRYVGRSWAGVFEGDPWRVPRERIVREVERHHGSIGQPTADALGIKVGELRVLIEQMGLDRQVNELRKRFKRRPANFRVDDGYREVEIAIFEARLPAGFRL
;
A
#
# COMPACT_ATOMS: atom_id res chain seq x y z
N MET A 1 11.29 -4.58 32.51
CA MET A 1 11.28 -4.02 31.15
C MET A 1 10.00 -3.21 31.03
N SER A 2 10.08 -1.94 30.67
CA SER A 2 8.89 -1.14 30.36
C SER A 2 8.15 -1.81 29.19
N SER A 3 6.83 -1.90 29.23
CA SER A 3 6.08 -2.42 28.09
C SER A 3 6.19 -1.41 26.94
N LEU A 4 6.30 -1.89 25.70
CA LEU A 4 6.33 -1.03 24.50
C LEU A 4 5.22 0.03 24.56
N ALA A 5 4.02 -0.37 24.99
CA ALA A 5 2.88 0.52 25.16
C ALA A 5 3.08 1.62 26.21
N ALA A 6 3.74 1.32 27.34
CA ALA A 6 4.02 2.31 28.38
C ALA A 6 5.06 3.34 27.91
N ASP A 7 6.14 2.89 27.26
CA ASP A 7 7.15 3.77 26.67
C ASP A 7 6.57 4.61 25.53
N LEU A 8 5.75 4.01 24.68
CA LEU A 8 5.08 4.70 23.58
C LEU A 8 4.11 5.77 24.09
N ARG A 9 3.31 5.45 25.12
CA ARG A 9 2.35 6.39 25.71
C ARG A 9 3.04 7.62 26.30
N LEU A 10 4.26 7.48 26.81
CA LEU A 10 5.05 8.61 27.31
C LEU A 10 5.64 9.46 26.18
N ARG A 11 6.11 8.83 25.10
CA ARG A 11 6.86 9.51 24.02
C ARG A 11 5.98 10.07 22.89
N CYS A 12 4.93 9.35 22.53
CA CYS A 12 4.00 9.69 21.45
C CYS A 12 2.62 9.12 21.77
N PRO A 13 1.81 9.82 22.59
CA PRO A 13 0.48 9.39 23.00
C PRO A 13 -0.44 9.06 21.82
N GLU A 14 -0.33 9.80 20.71
CA GLU A 14 -1.14 9.62 19.51
C GLU A 14 -0.84 8.28 18.82
N LEU A 15 0.43 7.92 18.68
CA LEU A 15 0.82 6.62 18.14
C LEU A 15 0.48 5.49 19.11
N ALA A 16 0.48 5.75 20.42
CA ALA A 16 -0.03 4.80 21.42
C ALA A 16 -1.54 4.54 21.24
N ASP A 17 -2.35 5.60 21.09
CA ASP A 17 -3.79 5.46 20.86
C ASP A 17 -4.07 4.73 19.54
N PHE A 18 -3.27 5.01 18.49
CA PHE A 18 -3.36 4.26 17.24
C PHE A 18 -3.04 2.77 17.41
N LEU A 19 -1.98 2.43 18.17
CA LEU A 19 -1.65 1.04 18.49
C LEU A 19 -2.81 0.35 19.22
N GLU A 20 -3.39 1.01 20.23
CA GLU A 20 -4.53 0.48 20.97
C GLU A 20 -5.75 0.25 20.07
N ASP A 21 -6.07 1.19 19.17
CA ASP A 21 -7.16 1.03 18.19
C ASP A 21 -6.94 -0.19 17.28
N VAL A 22 -5.74 -0.32 16.70
CA VAL A 22 -5.38 -1.49 15.87
C VAL A 22 -5.47 -2.78 16.68
N CYS A 23 -4.96 -2.79 17.91
CA CYS A 23 -5.01 -3.96 18.79
C CYS A 23 -6.44 -4.32 19.22
N ALA A 24 -7.34 -3.35 19.32
CA ALA A 24 -8.73 -3.50 19.76
C ALA A 24 -9.73 -3.74 18.62
N GLN A 25 -9.30 -3.63 17.37
CA GLN A 25 -10.15 -3.82 16.18
C GLN A 25 -11.03 -5.06 16.27
N ARG A 26 -12.27 -4.96 15.81
CA ARG A 26 -13.20 -6.09 15.75
C ARG A 26 -12.84 -6.99 14.57
N PHE A 27 -12.74 -8.29 14.84
CA PHE A 27 -12.61 -9.28 13.78
C PHE A 27 -13.99 -9.75 13.33
N ASN A 28 -14.11 -10.02 12.04
CA ASN A 28 -15.27 -10.69 11.47
C ASN A 28 -14.80 -11.88 10.64
N PHE A 29 -15.28 -13.07 11.00
CA PHE A 29 -14.99 -14.32 10.32
C PHE A 29 -16.27 -14.98 9.78
N GLU A 30 -17.34 -14.21 9.63
CA GLU A 30 -18.55 -14.64 8.92
C GLU A 30 -18.26 -14.69 7.41
N GLY A 31 -18.88 -15.65 6.71
CA GLY A 31 -18.64 -15.90 5.29
C GLY A 31 -17.66 -17.04 5.03
N ALA A 32 -17.62 -17.50 3.79
CA ALA A 32 -16.87 -18.69 3.37
C ALA A 32 -15.47 -18.35 2.81
N HIS A 33 -15.19 -17.08 2.52
CA HIS A 33 -13.99 -16.66 1.81
C HIS A 33 -13.04 -15.83 2.70
N PRO A 34 -11.75 -16.18 2.80
CA PRO A 34 -10.77 -15.41 3.58
C PRO A 34 -10.62 -13.95 3.15
N ASN A 35 -10.87 -13.64 1.88
CA ASN A 35 -10.89 -12.27 1.37
C ASN A 35 -11.93 -11.40 2.06
N GLU A 36 -13.09 -11.98 2.38
CA GLU A 36 -14.15 -11.30 3.14
C GLU A 36 -13.68 -11.04 4.58
N HIS A 37 -12.97 -11.99 5.19
CA HIS A 37 -12.41 -11.83 6.54
C HIS A 37 -11.32 -10.74 6.57
N SER A 38 -10.43 -10.75 5.57
CA SER A 38 -9.35 -9.77 5.44
C SER A 38 -9.88 -8.35 5.30
N TYR A 39 -10.98 -8.14 4.57
CA TYR A 39 -11.59 -6.82 4.44
C TYR A 39 -11.88 -6.19 5.83
N TYR A 40 -12.33 -7.00 6.79
CA TYR A 40 -12.65 -6.54 8.14
C TYR A 40 -11.47 -6.47 9.11
N SER A 41 -10.34 -7.11 8.78
CA SER A 41 -9.17 -7.22 9.67
C SER A 41 -7.91 -6.53 9.15
N HIS A 42 -7.90 -6.05 7.90
CA HIS A 42 -6.76 -5.32 7.34
C HIS A 42 -6.57 -3.97 8.03
N ARG A 43 -5.32 -3.63 8.33
CA ARG A 43 -4.93 -2.30 8.83
C ARG A 43 -3.61 -1.87 8.24
N HIS A 44 -3.65 -0.74 7.53
CA HIS A 44 -2.47 -0.01 7.13
C HIS A 44 -1.86 0.69 8.34
N LEU A 45 -0.59 0.44 8.61
CA LEU A 45 0.16 1.06 9.71
C LEU A 45 0.71 2.44 9.31
N TRP A 46 -0.10 3.25 8.64
CA TRP A 46 0.29 4.58 8.13
C TRP A 46 0.80 5.50 9.24
N ALA A 47 0.21 5.44 10.44
CA ALA A 47 0.62 6.28 11.55
C ALA A 47 2.04 5.92 12.03
N LEU A 48 2.39 4.63 12.04
CA LEU A 48 3.72 4.17 12.40
C LEU A 48 4.78 4.79 11.48
N GLU A 49 4.57 4.73 10.16
CA GLU A 49 5.52 5.31 9.20
C GLU A 49 5.51 6.84 9.22
N TRP A 50 4.34 7.48 9.38
CA TRP A 50 4.25 8.93 9.54
C TRP A 50 5.11 9.42 10.71
N TRP A 51 5.04 8.74 11.86
CA TRP A 51 5.79 9.13 13.06
C TRP A 51 7.26 8.76 12.92
N ALA A 52 7.58 7.66 12.23
CA ALA A 52 8.95 7.26 12.00
C ALA A 52 9.76 8.27 11.16
N ASP A 53 9.13 8.97 10.23
CA ASP A 53 9.76 10.10 9.50
C ASP A 53 10.22 11.23 10.43
N ARG A 54 9.54 11.41 11.56
CA ARG A 54 9.70 12.58 12.44
C ARG A 54 10.42 12.25 13.73
N HIS A 55 10.61 10.96 14.01
CA HIS A 55 11.16 10.48 15.25
C HIS A 55 12.21 9.41 14.99
N ALA A 56 13.48 9.79 15.08
CA ALA A 56 14.61 8.89 14.86
C ALA A 56 14.65 7.68 15.82
N TRP A 57 13.94 7.74 16.96
CA TRP A 57 13.83 6.61 17.89
C TRP A 57 12.86 5.52 17.40
N ILE A 58 12.03 5.80 16.39
CA ILE A 58 11.20 4.78 15.71
C ILE A 58 12.03 4.19 14.57
N ASP A 59 13.03 3.40 14.96
CA ASP A 59 13.89 2.68 14.03
C ASP A 59 13.24 1.35 13.56
N LEU A 60 14.01 0.52 12.85
CA LEU A 60 13.53 -0.78 12.39
C LEU A 60 13.16 -1.71 13.55
N ASP A 61 13.93 -1.71 14.63
CA ASP A 61 13.69 -2.59 15.78
C ASP A 61 12.39 -2.17 16.49
N TYR A 62 12.15 -0.87 16.60
CA TYR A 62 10.90 -0.35 17.13
C TYR A 62 9.70 -0.74 16.27
N ARG A 63 9.80 -0.61 14.94
CA ARG A 63 8.73 -1.04 14.00
C ARG A 63 8.42 -2.53 14.15
N VAL A 64 9.45 -3.37 14.29
CA VAL A 64 9.28 -4.82 14.50
C VAL A 64 8.53 -5.06 15.82
N ALA A 65 8.99 -4.44 16.92
CA ALA A 65 8.32 -4.56 18.21
C ALA A 65 6.86 -4.10 18.16
N PHE A 66 6.56 -3.05 17.40
CA PHE A 66 5.20 -2.53 17.19
C PHE A 66 4.28 -3.56 16.53
N VAL A 67 4.73 -4.20 15.44
CA VAL A 67 3.95 -5.26 14.77
C VAL A 67 3.82 -6.50 15.65
N ASP A 68 4.90 -6.89 16.34
CA ASP A 68 4.89 -8.07 17.21
C ASP A 68 3.93 -7.89 18.39
N GLU A 69 3.79 -6.67 18.93
CA GLU A 69 2.80 -6.33 19.95
C GLU A 69 1.37 -6.48 19.41
N ILE A 70 1.10 -6.01 18.19
CA ILE A 70 -0.20 -6.19 17.52
C ILE A 70 -0.52 -7.68 17.40
N PHE A 71 0.37 -8.46 16.82
CA PHE A 71 0.17 -9.90 16.63
C PHE A 71 0.00 -10.64 17.95
N THR A 72 0.75 -10.26 18.99
CA THR A 72 0.62 -10.86 20.32
C THR A 72 -0.78 -10.61 20.90
N ARG A 73 -1.28 -9.37 20.85
CA ARG A 73 -2.61 -9.02 21.37
C ARG A 73 -3.73 -9.62 20.53
N TRP A 74 -3.59 -9.61 19.21
CA TRP A 74 -4.54 -10.26 18.30
C TRP A 74 -4.61 -11.76 18.59
N LYS A 75 -3.48 -12.47 18.66
CA LYS A 75 -3.41 -13.90 19.00
C LYS A 75 -4.16 -14.23 20.29
N GLY A 76 -4.06 -13.38 21.32
CA GLY A 76 -4.83 -13.53 22.56
C GLY A 76 -6.35 -13.48 22.37
N ARG A 77 -6.83 -12.57 21.51
CA ARG A 77 -8.26 -12.34 21.23
C ARG A 77 -8.86 -13.36 20.27
N LEU A 78 -8.06 -13.92 19.35
CA LEU A 78 -8.51 -14.90 18.36
C LEU A 78 -9.03 -16.20 18.98
N LYS A 79 -8.66 -16.54 20.22
CA LYS A 79 -9.21 -17.70 20.94
C LYS A 79 -10.73 -17.67 21.12
N GLY A 80 -11.31 -16.47 21.18
CA GLY A 80 -12.76 -16.28 21.31
C GLY A 80 -13.52 -16.37 19.99
N GLN A 81 -12.83 -16.61 18.87
CA GLN A 81 -13.40 -16.53 17.53
C GLN A 81 -13.69 -17.92 16.95
N PRO A 82 -14.73 -18.10 16.13
CA PRO A 82 -15.15 -19.41 15.63
C PRO A 82 -14.04 -20.25 14.97
N PRO A 83 -13.15 -19.68 14.12
CA PRO A 83 -12.11 -20.48 13.47
C PRO A 83 -11.12 -21.10 14.44
N TYR A 84 -10.99 -20.62 15.68
CA TYR A 84 -10.04 -21.13 16.67
C TYR A 84 -10.11 -22.63 16.87
N ARG A 85 -11.31 -23.22 16.91
CA ARG A 85 -11.49 -24.67 17.09
C ARG A 85 -11.56 -25.44 15.77
N ALA A 86 -11.95 -24.78 14.69
CA ALA A 86 -12.26 -25.42 13.42
C ALA A 86 -11.04 -25.54 12.51
N SER A 87 -10.40 -24.42 12.19
CA SER A 87 -9.33 -24.37 11.18
C SER A 87 -8.08 -23.62 11.65
N GLY A 88 -8.23 -22.67 12.57
CA GLY A 88 -7.16 -21.76 12.98
C GLY A 88 -7.18 -20.47 12.16
N PHE A 89 -6.04 -19.78 12.14
CA PHE A 89 -5.89 -18.47 11.50
C PHE A 89 -4.56 -18.35 10.78
N ARG A 90 -4.49 -17.39 9.86
CA ARG A 90 -3.25 -16.89 9.30
C ARG A 90 -3.16 -15.39 9.58
N MET A 91 -2.08 -14.97 10.21
CA MET A 91 -1.76 -13.55 10.39
C MET A 91 -0.71 -13.16 9.35
N TYR A 92 -0.87 -11.98 8.77
CA TYR A 92 0.01 -11.47 7.74
C TYR A 92 0.53 -10.09 8.08
N LEU A 93 1.78 -9.84 7.69
CA LEU A 93 2.32 -8.51 7.50
C LEU A 93 2.81 -8.44 6.05
N TYR A 94 2.38 -7.47 5.27
CA TYR A 94 2.80 -7.37 3.87
C TYR A 94 3.09 -5.93 3.44
N GLU A 95 3.83 -5.83 2.33
CA GLU A 95 4.13 -4.57 1.67
C GLU A 95 2.90 -4.03 0.94
N ASP A 96 2.54 -2.80 1.27
CA ASP A 96 1.56 -1.96 0.58
C ASP A 96 2.07 -0.50 0.64
N LEU A 97 1.22 0.49 0.38
CA LEU A 97 1.51 1.91 0.59
C LEU A 97 2.19 2.13 1.93
N ALA A 98 1.63 1.57 3.02
CA ALA A 98 2.23 1.39 4.34
C ALA A 98 2.33 -0.10 4.67
N PRO A 99 3.18 -0.51 5.65
CA PRO A 99 3.16 -1.87 6.16
C PRO A 99 1.74 -2.21 6.63
N THR A 100 1.23 -3.35 6.18
CA THR A 100 -0.18 -3.69 6.41
C THR A 100 -0.29 -5.03 7.12
N VAL A 101 -1.05 -5.03 8.22
CA VAL A 101 -1.33 -6.24 9.00
C VAL A 101 -2.75 -6.73 8.71
N SER A 102 -2.94 -8.03 8.73
CA SER A 102 -4.26 -8.64 8.55
C SER A 102 -4.32 -10.03 9.21
N VAL A 103 -5.52 -10.51 9.48
CA VAL A 103 -5.77 -11.86 9.96
C VAL A 103 -7.00 -12.48 9.31
N VAL A 104 -6.88 -13.72 8.86
CA VAL A 104 -7.97 -14.47 8.21
C VAL A 104 -8.11 -15.86 8.81
N ALA A 105 -9.26 -16.49 8.60
CA ALA A 105 -9.41 -17.91 8.91
C ALA A 105 -8.52 -18.76 7.99
N GLU A 106 -8.01 -19.88 8.50
CA GLU A 106 -7.25 -20.84 7.69
C GLU A 106 -8.17 -21.57 6.69
N THR A 107 -7.87 -21.46 5.39
CA THR A 107 -8.60 -22.14 4.30
C THR A 107 -7.68 -22.71 3.20
N GLY A 108 -6.38 -22.88 3.47
CA GLY A 108 -5.41 -23.51 2.57
C GLY A 108 -4.50 -22.56 1.79
N GLU A 109 -5.03 -21.46 1.26
CA GLU A 109 -4.29 -20.53 0.40
C GLU A 109 -4.21 -19.11 0.97
N CYS A 110 -3.18 -18.38 0.54
CA CYS A 110 -3.03 -16.96 0.85
C CYS A 110 -4.07 -16.16 0.06
N PRO A 111 -4.81 -15.23 0.70
CA PRO A 111 -5.96 -14.59 0.06
C PRO A 111 -5.58 -13.43 -0.87
N TYR A 112 -4.36 -12.91 -0.76
CA TYR A 112 -3.91 -11.75 -1.53
C TYR A 112 -3.45 -12.14 -2.93
N ASP A 113 -3.80 -11.30 -3.90
CA ASP A 113 -3.37 -11.42 -5.28
C ASP A 113 -2.02 -10.71 -5.52
N GLY A 114 -1.40 -11.01 -6.67
CA GLY A 114 -0.15 -10.38 -7.13
C GLY A 114 1.07 -11.30 -7.05
N ALA A 115 2.22 -10.78 -7.46
CA ALA A 115 3.50 -11.48 -7.37
C ALA A 115 4.01 -11.48 -5.92
N LEU A 116 3.50 -12.40 -5.11
CA LEU A 116 3.84 -12.50 -3.68
C LEU A 116 5.18 -13.20 -3.45
N THR A 117 6.03 -12.59 -2.62
CA THR A 117 7.26 -13.20 -2.11
C THR A 117 7.18 -13.37 -0.61
N PHE A 118 7.09 -14.63 -0.17
CA PHE A 118 7.05 -14.98 1.24
C PHE A 118 8.42 -14.79 1.88
N VAL A 119 8.48 -13.94 2.90
CA VAL A 119 9.70 -13.64 3.66
C VAL A 119 9.62 -14.25 5.06
N PRO A 120 10.76 -14.65 5.67
CA PRO A 120 10.75 -15.45 6.88
C PRO A 120 10.45 -14.66 8.16
N SER A 121 10.48 -13.33 8.13
CA SER A 121 10.27 -12.51 9.32
C SER A 121 9.54 -11.18 9.03
N THR A 122 8.85 -10.66 10.05
CA THR A 122 8.25 -9.31 10.01
C THR A 122 9.31 -8.24 9.71
N ARG A 123 10.52 -8.43 10.21
CA ARG A 123 11.68 -7.56 9.95
C ARG A 123 11.99 -7.44 8.46
N ASP A 124 11.85 -8.50 7.67
CA ASP A 124 12.19 -8.47 6.26
C ASP A 124 11.19 -7.64 5.43
N VAL A 125 9.92 -7.62 5.84
CA VAL A 125 8.92 -6.71 5.27
C VAL A 125 9.23 -5.27 5.69
N LEU A 126 9.41 -5.03 6.99
CA LEU A 126 9.62 -3.67 7.53
C LEU A 126 10.92 -3.03 7.07
N ARG A 127 11.97 -3.83 6.79
CA ARG A 127 13.23 -3.33 6.24
C ARG A 127 13.02 -2.58 4.92
N ARG A 128 12.01 -2.96 4.12
CA ARG A 128 11.72 -2.29 2.84
C ARG A 128 11.27 -0.85 3.02
N TYR A 129 10.75 -0.49 4.20
CA TYR A 129 10.29 0.86 4.53
C TYR A 129 11.38 1.75 5.16
N VAL A 130 12.52 1.19 5.55
CA VAL A 130 13.63 1.97 6.13
C VAL A 130 14.17 2.95 5.08
N GLY A 131 14.23 4.22 5.46
CA GLY A 131 14.70 5.30 4.57
C GLY A 131 13.68 5.75 3.53
N ARG A 132 12.47 5.17 3.50
CA ARG A 132 11.32 5.79 2.81
C ARG A 132 10.83 6.96 3.65
N SER A 133 10.32 7.99 2.98
CA SER A 133 9.61 9.10 3.61
C SER A 133 8.12 8.92 3.36
N TRP A 134 7.31 8.84 4.40
CA TRP A 134 5.85 8.87 4.31
C TRP A 134 5.34 10.16 3.67
N ALA A 135 6.01 11.29 3.91
CA ALA A 135 5.75 12.53 3.15
C ALA A 135 6.07 12.35 1.65
N GLY A 136 7.17 11.67 1.35
CA GLY A 136 7.60 11.30 -0.01
C GLY A 136 6.62 10.38 -0.76
N VAL A 137 5.79 9.61 -0.06
CA VAL A 137 4.76 8.73 -0.66
C VAL A 137 3.61 9.55 -1.26
N PHE A 138 3.32 10.74 -0.72
CA PHE A 138 2.30 11.66 -1.24
C PHE A 138 2.88 12.80 -2.07
N GLU A 139 4.16 13.11 -1.88
CA GLU A 139 4.97 13.86 -2.85
C GLU A 139 5.32 12.90 -3.99
N GLY A 140 4.31 12.52 -4.79
CA GLY A 140 4.55 11.66 -5.95
C GLY A 140 5.73 12.20 -6.74
N ASP A 141 6.67 11.32 -7.11
CA ASP A 141 7.86 11.70 -7.88
C ASP A 141 7.42 12.66 -8.97
N PRO A 142 7.96 13.88 -9.02
CA PRO A 142 7.49 14.87 -9.98
C PRO A 142 7.66 14.23 -11.35
N TRP A 143 6.54 14.07 -12.06
CA TRP A 143 6.53 13.46 -13.37
C TRP A 143 7.65 14.07 -14.20
N ARG A 144 8.49 13.21 -14.81
CA ARG A 144 9.63 13.62 -15.64
C ARG A 144 9.26 14.75 -16.60
N VAL A 145 8.02 14.73 -17.08
CA VAL A 145 7.38 15.85 -17.78
C VAL A 145 6.14 16.30 -17.00
N PRO A 146 6.11 17.54 -16.50
CA PRO A 146 4.94 18.08 -15.80
C PRO A 146 3.70 18.13 -16.69
N ARG A 147 2.52 17.96 -16.07
CA ARG A 147 1.19 17.98 -16.71
C ARG A 147 1.01 19.22 -17.58
N GLU A 148 1.32 20.40 -17.04
CA GLU A 148 1.15 21.70 -17.69
C GLU A 148 2.03 21.82 -18.93
N ARG A 149 3.23 21.23 -18.88
CA ARG A 149 4.17 21.21 -20.01
C ARG A 149 3.61 20.35 -21.14
N ILE A 150 3.05 19.18 -20.85
CA ILE A 150 2.41 18.33 -21.87
C ILE A 150 1.27 19.08 -22.56
N VAL A 151 0.34 19.65 -21.78
CA VAL A 151 -0.81 20.40 -22.32
C VAL A 151 -0.36 21.58 -23.19
N ARG A 152 0.62 22.36 -22.70
CA ARG A 152 1.16 23.51 -23.42
C ARG A 152 1.83 23.11 -24.73
N GLU A 153 2.65 22.06 -24.74
CA GLU A 153 3.31 21.63 -25.98
C GLU A 153 2.31 21.01 -26.97
N VAL A 154 1.28 20.30 -26.50
CA VAL A 154 0.17 19.83 -27.35
C VAL A 154 -0.55 21.03 -28.00
N GLU A 155 -0.86 22.07 -27.23
CA GLU A 155 -1.51 23.29 -27.75
C GLU A 155 -0.62 24.04 -28.74
N ARG A 156 0.66 24.25 -28.39
CA ARG A 156 1.67 24.90 -29.25
C ARG A 156 1.82 24.19 -30.60
N HIS A 157 1.68 22.87 -30.63
CA HIS A 157 1.72 22.06 -31.85
C HIS A 157 0.33 21.75 -32.40
N HIS A 158 -0.64 22.64 -32.15
CA HIS A 158 -1.99 22.62 -32.70
C HIS A 158 -2.73 21.30 -32.44
N GLY A 159 -2.65 20.77 -31.22
CA GLY A 159 -3.26 19.49 -30.83
C GLY A 159 -2.50 18.25 -31.29
N SER A 160 -1.26 18.38 -31.76
CA SER A 160 -0.45 17.21 -32.11
C SER A 160 -0.11 16.39 -30.86
N ILE A 161 -0.22 15.06 -30.97
CA ILE A 161 0.30 14.08 -30.00
C ILE A 161 1.32 13.15 -30.67
N GLY A 162 1.83 13.56 -31.83
CA GLY A 162 2.83 12.84 -32.61
C GLY A 162 4.23 13.42 -32.41
N GLN A 163 5.12 13.13 -33.35
CA GLN A 163 6.55 13.46 -33.28
C GLN A 163 6.86 14.90 -32.86
N PRO A 164 6.22 15.97 -33.39
CA PRO A 164 6.58 17.35 -33.04
C PRO A 164 6.46 17.67 -31.55
N THR A 165 5.40 17.14 -30.92
CA THR A 165 5.15 17.34 -29.49
C THR A 165 6.08 16.47 -28.65
N ALA A 166 6.36 15.24 -29.08
CA ALA A 166 7.26 14.33 -28.38
C ALA A 166 8.71 14.86 -28.38
N ASP A 167 9.18 15.38 -29.52
CA ASP A 167 10.50 16.00 -29.66
C ASP A 167 10.65 17.23 -28.75
N ALA A 168 9.64 18.11 -28.71
CA ALA A 168 9.63 19.29 -27.83
C ALA A 168 9.67 18.93 -26.33
N LEU A 169 9.21 17.73 -25.99
CA LEU A 169 9.21 17.19 -24.62
C LEU A 169 10.46 16.35 -24.31
N GLY A 170 11.26 15.99 -25.32
CA GLY A 170 12.45 15.15 -25.18
C GLY A 170 12.12 13.67 -24.88
N ILE A 171 10.98 13.18 -25.37
CA ILE A 171 10.45 11.83 -25.11
C ILE A 171 10.03 11.14 -26.40
N LYS A 172 9.73 9.84 -26.35
CA LYS A 172 9.19 9.10 -27.50
C LYS A 172 7.68 9.35 -27.66
N VAL A 173 7.15 9.21 -28.88
CA VAL A 173 5.71 9.35 -29.14
C VAL A 173 4.86 8.37 -28.33
N GLY A 174 5.33 7.13 -28.16
CA GLY A 174 4.66 6.15 -27.28
C GLY A 174 4.61 6.60 -25.82
N GLU A 175 5.74 7.11 -25.31
CA GLU A 175 5.86 7.63 -23.94
C GLU A 175 4.94 8.83 -23.69
N LEU A 176 4.80 9.74 -24.68
CA LEU A 176 3.83 10.85 -24.60
C LEU A 176 2.39 10.36 -24.43
N ARG A 177 1.97 9.31 -25.14
CA ARG A 177 0.61 8.77 -25.04
C ARG A 177 0.37 8.13 -23.67
N VAL A 178 1.34 7.36 -23.18
CA VAL A 178 1.31 6.76 -21.85
C VAL A 178 1.22 7.83 -20.75
N LEU A 179 1.99 8.91 -20.85
CA LEU A 179 1.90 10.01 -19.87
C LEU A 179 0.54 10.72 -19.90
N ILE A 180 -0.04 10.92 -21.09
CA ILE A 180 -1.39 11.51 -21.22
C ILE A 180 -2.44 10.61 -20.55
N GLU A 181 -2.30 9.29 -20.69
CA GLU A 181 -3.15 8.28 -20.07
C GLU A 181 -2.98 8.26 -18.54
N GLN A 182 -1.76 8.05 -18.06
CA GLN A 182 -1.44 7.92 -16.63
C GLN A 182 -1.75 9.18 -15.82
N MET A 183 -1.67 10.37 -16.42
CA MET A 183 -2.01 11.64 -15.76
C MET A 183 -3.49 12.02 -15.87
N GLY A 184 -4.34 11.22 -16.53
CA GLY A 184 -5.75 11.56 -16.77
C GLY A 184 -5.92 12.85 -17.59
N LEU A 185 -5.10 13.01 -18.63
CA LEU A 185 -5.09 14.17 -19.53
C LEU A 185 -5.90 13.94 -20.81
N ASP A 186 -6.39 12.73 -21.03
CA ASP A 186 -7.12 12.25 -22.21
C ASP A 186 -8.21 13.23 -22.68
N ARG A 187 -9.09 13.66 -21.78
CA ARG A 187 -10.19 14.57 -22.09
C ARG A 187 -9.67 15.95 -22.51
N GLN A 188 -8.77 16.51 -21.70
CA GLN A 188 -8.20 17.85 -21.93
C GLN A 188 -7.42 17.91 -23.25
N VAL A 189 -6.64 16.87 -23.55
CA VAL A 189 -5.91 16.74 -24.83
C VAL A 189 -6.87 16.59 -26.00
N ASN A 190 -7.93 15.79 -25.86
CA ASN A 190 -8.93 15.64 -26.92
C ASN A 190 -9.74 16.93 -27.19
N GLU A 191 -9.99 17.75 -26.16
CA GLU A 191 -10.59 19.08 -26.31
C GLU A 191 -9.68 20.02 -27.11
N LEU A 192 -8.37 20.03 -26.83
CA LEU A 192 -7.38 20.80 -27.62
C LEU A 192 -7.31 20.30 -29.06
N ARG A 193 -7.26 18.98 -29.27
CA ARG A 193 -7.29 18.37 -30.60
C ARG A 193 -8.50 18.81 -31.40
N LYS A 194 -9.68 18.79 -30.79
CA LYS A 194 -10.93 19.24 -31.41
C LYS A 194 -10.89 20.73 -31.78
N ARG A 195 -10.34 21.58 -30.91
CA ARG A 195 -10.15 23.03 -31.17
C ARG A 195 -9.33 23.29 -32.44
N PHE A 196 -8.31 22.47 -32.67
CA PHE A 196 -7.47 22.53 -33.88
C PHE A 196 -7.94 21.60 -35.01
N LYS A 197 -9.22 21.18 -35.01
CA LYS A 197 -9.84 20.35 -36.06
C LYS A 197 -9.16 19.01 -36.30
N ARG A 198 -8.45 18.46 -35.30
CA ARG A 198 -7.89 17.11 -35.34
C ARG A 198 -8.90 16.08 -34.83
N ARG A 199 -8.80 14.85 -35.35
CA ARG A 199 -9.59 13.72 -34.85
C ARG A 199 -9.22 13.42 -33.39
N PRO A 200 -10.19 13.14 -32.50
CA PRO A 200 -9.92 12.63 -31.17
C PRO A 200 -9.01 11.40 -31.24
N ALA A 201 -8.11 11.31 -30.28
CA ALA A 201 -7.29 10.12 -30.10
C ALA A 201 -7.98 9.18 -29.11
N ASN A 202 -7.91 7.89 -29.42
CA ASN A 202 -8.24 6.85 -28.46
C ASN A 202 -7.01 6.64 -27.59
N PHE A 203 -7.20 6.93 -26.30
CA PHE A 203 -6.27 6.62 -25.23
C PHE A 203 -6.75 5.33 -24.58
N ARG A 204 -5.87 4.37 -24.36
CA ARG A 204 -6.21 3.12 -23.66
C ARG A 204 -5.99 3.37 -22.17
N VAL A 205 -6.88 2.84 -21.33
CA VAL A 205 -6.50 2.59 -19.94
C VAL A 205 -5.57 1.38 -20.03
N ASP A 206 -4.26 1.62 -20.11
CA ASP A 206 -3.30 0.55 -19.94
C ASP A 206 -3.27 0.27 -18.44
N ASP A 207 -3.87 -0.85 -18.03
CA ASP A 207 -3.88 -1.36 -16.65
C ASP A 207 -2.49 -1.84 -16.21
N GLY A 208 -1.43 -1.28 -16.81
CA GLY A 208 -0.02 -1.59 -16.65
C GLY A 208 0.52 -1.22 -15.27
N TYR A 209 -0.17 -1.62 -14.21
CA TYR A 209 0.45 -1.99 -12.96
C TYR A 209 1.55 -2.98 -13.32
N ARG A 210 2.80 -2.52 -13.26
CA ARG A 210 3.93 -3.43 -13.14
C ARG A 210 3.56 -4.37 -11.99
N GLU A 211 3.67 -5.68 -12.21
CA GLU A 211 3.63 -6.66 -11.14
C GLU A 211 4.80 -6.33 -10.19
N VAL A 212 4.55 -5.46 -9.22
CA VAL A 212 5.49 -5.16 -8.16
C VAL A 212 5.47 -6.38 -7.26
N GLU A 213 6.64 -6.97 -7.04
CA GLU A 213 6.79 -8.11 -6.15
C GLU A 213 6.53 -7.66 -4.69
N ILE A 214 5.45 -8.17 -4.09
CA ILE A 214 5.00 -7.81 -2.76
C ILE A 214 5.65 -8.74 -1.74
N ALA A 215 6.46 -8.21 -0.82
CA ALA A 215 6.94 -9.00 0.31
C ALA A 215 5.82 -9.26 1.32
N ILE A 216 5.66 -10.51 1.73
CA ILE A 216 4.65 -10.92 2.71
C ILE A 216 5.25 -11.87 3.75
N PHE A 217 5.07 -11.54 5.02
CA PHE A 217 5.30 -12.45 6.14
C PHE A 217 3.99 -13.13 6.52
N GLU A 218 4.04 -14.44 6.80
CA GLU A 218 2.90 -15.24 7.23
C GLU A 218 3.21 -15.95 8.55
N ALA A 219 2.31 -15.78 9.53
CA ALA A 219 2.27 -16.56 10.75
C ALA A 219 1.02 -17.44 10.77
N ARG A 220 1.22 -18.76 10.66
CA ARG A 220 0.14 -19.74 10.76
C ARG A 220 -0.15 -20.09 12.22
N LEU A 221 -1.41 -19.98 12.60
CA LEU A 221 -1.92 -20.33 13.91
C LEU A 221 -2.86 -21.54 13.76
N PRO A 222 -2.42 -22.77 14.08
CA PRO A 222 -3.26 -23.96 13.90
C PRO A 222 -4.49 -23.92 14.81
N ALA A 223 -5.53 -24.68 14.46
CA ALA A 223 -6.68 -24.86 15.33
C ALA A 223 -6.23 -25.28 16.76
N GLY A 224 -6.76 -24.60 17.78
CA GLY A 224 -6.45 -24.86 19.18
C GLY A 224 -5.07 -24.39 19.65
N PHE A 225 -4.41 -23.47 18.93
CA PHE A 225 -3.08 -22.97 19.27
C PHE A 225 -2.97 -22.46 20.73
N ARG A 226 -1.78 -22.64 21.33
CA ARG A 226 -1.44 -22.14 22.67
C ARG A 226 -0.70 -20.80 22.58
N LEU A 227 -0.78 -20.01 23.65
CA LEU A 227 -0.04 -18.76 23.79
C LEU A 227 1.38 -19.07 24.25
#